data_AF-A0A2S2PPH4-F1
#
_entry.id   AF-A0A2S2PPH4-F1
#
_cell.length_a   1.000
_cell.length_b   1.000
_cell.length_c   1.000
_cell.angle_alpha   90.00
_cell.angle_beta   90.00
_cell.angle_gamma   90.00
#
_symmetry.space_group_name_H-M   'P 1'
#
loop_
_entity.id
_entity.type
_entity.pdbx_description
1 polymer ?
#
loop_
_entity_poly.entity_id
_entity_poly.type
_entity_poly.pdbx_seq_one_letter_code
_entity_poly.pdbx_strand_id
1 'polypeptide(L)'
;KKITTKMATNMVTADLRITIHNLDGKFDFKLEESKPTVGKATFTVSRIDVNVSFNMLKPVECKAEVVVNQPNVKYSTKLSADIEKTLTNAFIDNVKSQLNTNICKALGQMIKPGK
;
A
#
# COMPACT_ATOMS: atom_id res chain seq x y z
N LYS A 1 -27.64 44.94 -9.16
CA LYS A 1 -28.02 44.00 -8.08
C LYS A 1 -26.91 42.95 -7.95
N LYS A 2 -26.39 42.71 -6.74
CA LYS A 2 -25.43 41.62 -6.50
C LYS A 2 -26.23 40.39 -6.08
N ILE A 3 -26.25 39.37 -6.94
CA ILE A 3 -26.89 38.09 -6.65
C ILE A 3 -25.78 37.16 -6.15
N THR A 4 -25.99 36.53 -4.99
CA THR A 4 -25.05 35.56 -4.43
C THR A 4 -25.79 34.24 -4.25
N THR A 5 -25.21 33.15 -4.75
CA THR A 5 -25.74 31.80 -4.62
C THR A 5 -24.85 30.98 -3.67
N LYS A 6 -25.44 30.09 -2.88
CA LYS A 6 -24.73 29.11 -2.04
C LYS A 6 -25.06 27.71 -2.53
N MET A 7 -24.06 26.83 -2.55
CA MET A 7 -24.22 25.42 -2.87
C MET A 7 -24.01 24.61 -1.58
N ALA A 8 -24.89 23.63 -1.34
CA ALA A 8 -24.70 22.62 -0.30
C ALA A 8 -24.28 21.30 -0.98
N THR A 9 -23.04 20.85 -0.72
CA THR A 9 -22.51 19.62 -1.28
C THR A 9 -22.50 18.54 -0.22
N ASN A 10 -23.20 17.42 -0.49
CA ASN A 10 -23.32 16.32 0.46
C ASN A 10 -22.27 15.21 0.24
N MET A 11 -21.67 15.14 -0.95
CA MET A 11 -20.68 14.14 -1.31
C MET A 11 -19.82 14.65 -2.48
N VAL A 12 -18.51 14.41 -2.43
CA VAL A 12 -17.58 14.64 -3.55
C VAL A 12 -16.65 13.44 -3.61
N THR A 13 -16.86 12.55 -4.57
CA THR A 13 -16.02 11.37 -4.77
C THR A 13 -14.98 11.63 -5.85
N ALA A 14 -13.75 11.21 -5.60
CA ALA A 14 -12.68 11.23 -6.60
C ALA A 14 -12.06 9.83 -6.70
N ASP A 15 -11.76 9.44 -7.93
CA ASP A 15 -11.06 8.20 -8.23
C ASP A 15 -9.67 8.53 -8.80
N LEU A 16 -8.64 7.89 -8.24
CA LEU A 16 -7.25 8.05 -8.63
C LEU A 16 -6.66 6.71 -9.05
N ARG A 17 -5.86 6.74 -10.12
CA ARG A 17 -5.01 5.61 -10.51
C ARG A 17 -3.56 6.00 -10.29
N ILE A 18 -2.86 5.20 -9.50
CA ILE A 18 -1.45 5.41 -9.17
C ILE A 18 -0.68 4.20 -9.67
N THR A 19 0.37 4.44 -10.44
CA THR A 19 1.33 3.39 -10.82
C THR A 19 2.67 3.71 -10.17
N ILE A 20 3.17 2.78 -9.37
CA ILE A 20 4.53 2.81 -8.83
C ILE A 20 5.40 1.98 -9.77
N HIS A 21 6.35 2.65 -10.42
CA HIS A 21 7.20 2.05 -11.46
C HIS A 21 8.37 1.22 -10.91
N ASN A 22 8.75 1.41 -9.64
CA ASN A 22 9.76 0.60 -9.00
C ASN A 22 9.60 0.69 -7.48
N LEU A 23 9.71 -0.45 -6.81
CA LEU A 23 9.86 -0.53 -5.37
C LEU A 23 10.86 -1.64 -5.05
N ASP A 24 12.02 -1.26 -4.54
CA ASP A 24 13.06 -2.18 -4.11
C ASP A 24 13.50 -1.89 -2.68
N GLY A 25 14.07 -2.88 -2.02
CA GLY A 25 14.50 -2.73 -0.64
C GLY A 25 14.92 -4.02 0.01
N LYS A 26 14.94 -3.98 1.35
CA LYS A 26 15.31 -5.10 2.21
C LYS A 26 14.31 -5.25 3.34
N PHE A 27 14.10 -6.47 3.80
CA PHE A 27 13.35 -6.74 5.02
C PHE A 27 14.01 -7.85 5.83
N ASP A 28 13.88 -7.77 7.14
CA ASP A 28 14.23 -8.84 8.06
C ASP A 28 13.00 -9.73 8.29
N PHE A 29 13.20 -11.03 8.47
CA PHE A 29 12.12 -11.97 8.80
C PHE A 29 12.55 -12.89 9.94
N LYS A 30 11.56 -13.38 10.68
CA LYS A 30 11.72 -14.38 11.73
C LYS A 30 10.70 -15.50 11.51
N LEU A 31 11.20 -16.74 11.44
CA LEU A 31 10.39 -17.95 11.44
C LEU A 31 10.34 -18.48 12.87
N GLU A 32 9.15 -18.46 13.46
CA GLU A 32 8.89 -19.00 14.80
C GLU A 32 8.72 -20.53 14.71
N GLU A 33 9.83 -21.23 14.66
CA GLU A 33 9.91 -22.70 14.71
C GLU A 33 10.59 -23.14 16.01
N SER A 34 10.71 -24.45 16.23
CA SER A 34 11.43 -25.01 17.40
C SER A 34 12.85 -24.47 17.55
N LYS A 35 13.49 -24.12 16.43
CA LYS A 35 14.69 -23.29 16.37
C LYS A 35 14.39 -22.05 15.52
N PRO A 36 14.22 -20.86 16.14
CA PRO A 36 13.88 -19.67 15.38
C PRO A 36 14.94 -19.35 14.33
N THR A 37 14.50 -19.16 13.09
CA THR A 37 15.37 -18.70 12.00
C THR A 37 15.15 -17.22 11.78
N VAL A 38 16.20 -16.42 11.98
CA VAL A 38 16.21 -14.99 11.64
C VAL A 38 17.02 -14.82 10.36
N GLY A 39 16.47 -14.10 9.39
CA GLY A 39 17.13 -13.89 8.12
C GLY A 39 16.80 -12.54 7.51
N LYS A 40 17.49 -12.24 6.41
CA LYS A 40 17.29 -11.04 5.62
C LYS A 40 16.82 -11.41 4.23
N ALA A 41 16.05 -10.54 3.62
CA ALA A 41 15.63 -10.66 2.25
C ALA A 41 15.81 -9.32 1.54
N THR A 42 16.06 -9.39 0.24
CA THR A 42 16.02 -8.25 -0.67
C THR A 42 14.87 -8.45 -1.64
N PHE A 43 14.21 -7.37 -2.03
CA PHE A 43 13.11 -7.46 -2.98
C PHE A 43 13.18 -6.37 -4.06
N THR A 44 12.55 -6.65 -5.19
CA THR A 44 12.28 -5.69 -6.25
C THR A 44 10.89 -5.96 -6.80
N VAL A 45 10.09 -4.91 -6.97
CA VAL A 45 8.78 -4.96 -7.59
C VAL A 45 8.76 -3.97 -8.75
N SER A 46 8.65 -4.49 -9.97
CA SER A 46 8.74 -3.69 -11.20
C SER A 46 7.50 -2.84 -11.47
N ARG A 47 6.35 -3.19 -10.88
CA ARG A 47 5.12 -2.41 -11.06
C ARG A 47 4.14 -2.68 -9.93
N ILE A 48 3.61 -1.62 -9.33
CA ILE A 48 2.45 -1.70 -8.43
C ILE A 48 1.39 -0.77 -8.97
N ASP A 49 0.19 -1.30 -9.20
CA ASP A 49 -0.96 -0.51 -9.59
C ASP A 49 -1.88 -0.34 -8.40
N VAL A 50 -2.34 0.89 -8.17
CA VAL A 50 -3.25 1.24 -7.08
C VAL A 50 -4.43 2.01 -7.63
N ASN A 51 -5.64 1.48 -7.40
CA ASN A 51 -6.89 2.18 -7.66
C ASN A 51 -7.41 2.72 -6.34
N VAL A 52 -7.58 4.03 -6.25
CA VAL A 52 -8.06 4.71 -5.05
C VAL A 52 -9.41 5.34 -5.33
N SER A 53 -10.36 5.16 -4.41
CA SER A 53 -11.63 5.88 -4.39
C SER A 53 -11.81 6.52 -3.03
N PHE A 54 -12.10 7.82 -2.98
CA PHE A 54 -12.25 8.54 -1.72
C PHE A 54 -13.25 9.68 -1.78
N ASN A 55 -13.86 9.96 -0.63
CA ASN A 55 -14.71 11.13 -0.44
C ASN A 55 -13.87 12.33 -0.01
N MET A 56 -13.76 13.35 -0.86
CA MET A 56 -13.01 14.58 -0.57
C MET A 56 -13.58 15.34 0.64
N LEU A 57 -14.88 15.22 0.90
CA LEU A 57 -15.50 15.87 2.07
C LEU A 57 -15.22 15.11 3.37
N LYS A 58 -14.98 13.80 3.29
CA LYS A 58 -14.70 12.92 4.42
C LYS A 58 -13.51 12.01 4.08
N PRO A 59 -12.27 12.50 4.21
CA PRO A 59 -11.11 11.76 3.70
C PRO A 59 -10.83 10.42 4.39
N VAL A 60 -11.45 10.17 5.55
CA VAL A 60 -11.47 8.86 6.23
C VAL A 60 -12.22 7.79 5.43
N GLU A 61 -13.16 8.19 4.58
CA GLU A 61 -13.84 7.32 3.61
C GLU A 61 -12.94 7.21 2.36
N CYS A 62 -11.83 6.49 2.50
CA CYS A 62 -10.88 6.19 1.44
C CYS A 62 -10.65 4.69 1.34
N LYS A 63 -10.61 4.18 0.10
CA LYS A 63 -10.28 2.80 -0.22
C LYS A 63 -9.23 2.79 -1.32
N ALA A 64 -8.10 2.13 -1.07
CA ALA A 64 -7.10 1.84 -2.09
C ALA A 64 -6.98 0.33 -2.32
N GLU A 65 -7.13 -0.08 -3.57
CA GLU A 65 -6.93 -1.44 -4.03
C GLU A 65 -5.54 -1.55 -4.66
N VAL A 66 -4.68 -2.37 -4.07
CA VAL A 66 -3.25 -2.47 -4.44
C VAL A 66 -2.97 -3.82 -5.11
N VAL A 67 -2.40 -3.76 -6.31
CA VAL A 67 -1.95 -4.92 -7.08
C VAL A 67 -0.43 -4.87 -7.23
N VAL A 68 0.24 -5.86 -6.66
CA VAL A 68 1.71 -6.01 -6.71
C VAL A 68 2.04 -6.94 -7.89
N ASN A 69 2.62 -6.38 -8.95
CA ASN A 69 2.96 -7.13 -10.16
C ASN A 69 4.45 -7.52 -10.14
N GLN A 70 4.72 -8.80 -10.42
CA GLN A 70 6.08 -9.33 -10.60
C GLN A 70 7.02 -9.06 -9.40
N PRO A 71 6.66 -9.46 -8.17
CA PRO A 71 7.59 -9.36 -7.05
C PRO A 71 8.74 -10.36 -7.24
N ASN A 72 9.97 -9.89 -7.13
CA ASN A 72 11.17 -10.71 -7.06
C ASN A 72 11.75 -10.59 -5.65
N VAL A 73 11.72 -11.67 -4.88
CA VAL A 73 12.23 -11.72 -3.51
C VAL A 73 13.39 -12.71 -3.45
N LYS A 74 14.50 -12.29 -2.84
CA LYS A 74 15.69 -13.12 -2.64
C LYS A 74 16.01 -13.20 -1.15
N TYR A 75 16.13 -14.41 -0.63
CA TYR A 75 16.45 -14.67 0.77
C TYR A 75 17.96 -14.90 0.95
N SER A 76 18.53 -14.31 2.00
CA SER A 76 19.95 -14.52 2.35
C SER A 76 20.21 -15.89 2.97
N THR A 77 19.17 -16.47 3.56
CA THR A 77 19.20 -17.78 4.23
C THR A 77 18.64 -18.83 3.27
N LYS A 78 19.23 -20.02 3.24
CA LYS A 78 18.69 -21.14 2.47
C LYS A 78 17.40 -21.63 3.13
N LEU A 79 16.29 -21.50 2.41
CA LEU A 79 14.96 -21.90 2.87
C LEU A 79 14.40 -22.98 1.93
N SER A 80 13.36 -23.70 2.37
CA SER A 80 12.59 -24.56 1.48
C SER A 80 11.70 -23.71 0.58
N ALA A 81 11.36 -24.21 -0.61
CA ALA A 81 10.51 -23.50 -1.56
C ALA A 81 9.14 -23.12 -0.96
N ASP A 82 8.57 -23.97 -0.09
CA ASP A 82 7.30 -23.70 0.58
C ASP A 82 7.39 -22.53 1.58
N ILE A 83 8.50 -22.44 2.31
CA ILE A 83 8.75 -21.33 3.24
C ILE A 83 8.98 -20.04 2.45
N GLU A 84 9.77 -20.08 1.37
CA GLU A 84 10.00 -18.90 0.50
C GLU A 84 8.69 -18.38 -0.08
N LYS A 85 7.82 -19.27 -0.57
CA LYS A 85 6.50 -18.91 -1.08
C LYS A 85 5.62 -18.28 0.00
N THR A 86 5.59 -18.86 1.20
CA THR A 86 4.80 -18.35 2.33
C THR A 86 5.29 -16.98 2.78
N LEU A 87 6.59 -16.81 2.94
CA LEU A 87 7.20 -15.52 3.28
C LEU A 87 6.98 -14.47 2.19
N THR A 88 7.08 -14.85 0.92
CA THR A 88 6.85 -13.94 -0.21
C THR A 88 5.41 -13.45 -0.21
N ASN A 89 4.43 -14.34 0.00
CA ASN A 89 3.02 -13.97 0.10
C ASN A 89 2.76 -13.03 1.29
N ALA A 90 3.29 -13.35 2.47
CA ALA A 90 3.16 -12.51 3.66
C ALA A 90 3.79 -11.12 3.43
N PHE A 91 4.95 -11.06 2.77
CA PHE A 91 5.58 -9.81 2.38
C PHE A 91 4.68 -8.99 1.43
N ILE A 92 4.14 -9.63 0.38
CA ILE A 92 3.26 -8.97 -0.60
C ILE A 92 2.00 -8.43 0.09
N ASP A 93 1.38 -9.19 0.98
CA ASP A 93 0.18 -8.77 1.70
C ASP A 93 0.48 -7.60 2.64
N ASN A 94 1.66 -7.59 3.29
CA ASN A 94 2.11 -6.45 4.05
C ASN A 94 2.34 -5.21 3.16
N VAL A 95 2.96 -5.35 1.99
CA VAL A 95 3.13 -4.24 1.02
C VAL A 95 1.77 -3.66 0.63
N LYS A 96 0.79 -4.51 0.29
CA LYS A 96 -0.58 -4.06 -0.04
C LYS A 96 -1.23 -3.29 1.10
N SER A 97 -1.14 -3.83 2.32
CA SER A 97 -1.72 -3.21 3.52
C SER A 97 -1.10 -1.85 3.83
N GLN A 98 0.23 -1.76 3.79
CA GLN A 98 0.94 -0.51 4.05
C GLN A 98 0.67 0.54 2.96
N LEU A 99 0.69 0.16 1.69
CA LEU A 99 0.39 1.10 0.61
C LEU A 99 -1.05 1.61 0.68
N ASN A 100 -2.02 0.74 0.94
CA ASN A 100 -3.41 1.16 1.13
C ASN A 100 -3.53 2.20 2.25
N THR A 101 -2.96 1.90 3.41
CA THR A 101 -2.99 2.79 4.58
C THR A 101 -2.28 4.13 4.30
N ASN A 102 -1.07 4.08 3.76
CA ASN A 102 -0.24 5.27 3.55
C ASN A 102 -0.80 6.17 2.46
N ILE A 103 -1.33 5.62 1.37
CA ILE A 103 -1.95 6.39 0.29
C ILE A 103 -3.20 7.12 0.80
N CYS A 104 -4.10 6.41 1.48
CA CYS A 104 -5.30 7.04 2.03
C CYS A 104 -4.97 8.11 3.07
N LYS A 105 -3.97 7.86 3.94
CA LYS A 105 -3.49 8.86 4.90
C LYS A 105 -2.92 10.09 4.21
N ALA A 106 -2.05 9.91 3.21
CA ALA A 106 -1.43 11.01 2.47
C ALA A 106 -2.48 11.85 1.72
N LEU A 107 -3.43 11.20 1.03
CA LEU A 107 -4.54 11.89 0.36
C LEU A 107 -5.39 12.67 1.37
N GLY A 108 -5.69 12.09 2.53
CA GLY A 108 -6.43 12.77 3.58
C GLY A 108 -5.73 14.04 4.07
N GLN A 109 -4.41 13.98 4.27
CA GLN A 109 -3.60 15.13 4.66
C GLN A 109 -3.51 16.19 3.56
N MET A 110 -3.47 15.78 2.28
CA MET A 110 -3.46 16.73 1.16
C MET A 110 -4.78 17.49 1.01
N ILE A 111 -5.91 16.81 1.24
CA ILE A 111 -7.25 17.42 1.11
C ILE A 111 -7.59 18.30 2.31
N LYS A 112 -7.17 17.90 3.52
CA LYS A 112 -7.36 18.67 4.76
C LYS A 112 -6.04 18.81 5.51
N PRO A 113 -5.16 19.75 5.11
CA PRO A 113 -3.91 20.00 5.81
C PRO A 113 -4.17 20.43 7.26
N GLY A 114 -3.47 19.85 8.22
CA GLY A 114 -3.53 20.26 9.64
C GLY A 114 -4.61 19.59 10.49
N LYS A 115 -5.20 18.49 10.03
CA LYS A 115 -5.98 17.55 10.86
C LYS A 115 -5.36 16.17 10.87
#